data_AF-A0A937QI39-F1
#
_entry.id   AF-A0A937QI39-F1
#
_cell.length_a   1.000
_cell.length_b   1.000
_cell.length_c   1.000
_cell.angle_alpha   90.00
_cell.angle_beta   90.00
_cell.angle_gamma   90.00
#
_symmetry.space_group_name_H-M   'P 1'
#
loop_
_entity.id
_entity.type
_entity.pdbx_description
1 polymer ?
#
loop_
_entity_poly.entity_id
_entity_poly.type
_entity_poly.pdbx_seq_one_letter_code
_entity_poly.pdbx_strand_id
1 'polypeptide(L)' 'MDKKTKKRLDVLQQKITKLQRLLAAEKEQPDDPAESPRLEAELAKAHAEMSSLKSD' A
#
# COMPACT_ATOMS: atom_id res chain seq x y z
N MET A 1 -10.53 6.02 18.12
CA MET A 1 -9.27 5.46 17.59
C MET A 1 -8.27 5.23 18.71
N ASP A 2 -7.97 3.97 18.98
CA ASP A 2 -6.92 3.60 19.93
C ASP A 2 -5.52 4.01 19.45
N LYS A 3 -4.60 4.25 20.39
CA LYS A 3 -3.18 4.53 20.10
C LYS A 3 -2.54 3.44 19.24
N LYS A 4 -3.01 2.19 19.41
CA LYS A 4 -2.62 1.03 18.61
C LYS A 4 -3.12 1.11 17.17
N THR A 5 -4.41 1.43 16.98
CA THR A 5 -5.03 1.60 15.66
C THR A 5 -4.38 2.74 14.89
N LYS A 6 -4.12 3.87 15.54
CA LYS A 6 -3.41 5.01 14.93
C LYS A 6 -2.01 4.62 14.44
N LYS A 7 -1.26 3.85 15.23
CA LYS A 7 0.08 3.37 14.84
C LYS A 7 0.02 2.36 13.68
N ARG A 8 -0.98 1.47 13.67
CA ARG A 8 -1.20 0.54 12.55
C ARG A 8 -1.55 1.29 11.26
N LEU A 9 -2.41 2.29 11.34
CA LEU A 9 -2.75 3.16 10.21
C LEU A 9 -1.51 3.88 9.66
N ASP A 10 -0.64 4.39 10.53
CA ASP A 10 0.59 5.06 10.13
C ASP A 10 1.56 4.11 9.41
N VAL A 11 1.74 2.89 9.94
CA VAL A 11 2.55 1.84 9.30
C VAL A 11 1.97 1.45 7.93
N LEU A 12 0.65 1.28 7.83
CA LEU A 12 -0.01 0.98 6.56
C LEU A 12 0.12 2.13 5.57
N GLN A 13 0.00 3.38 6.03
CA GLN A 13 0.19 4.57 5.21
C GLN A 13 1.60 4.60 4.62
N GLN A 14 2.62 4.37 5.46
CA GLN A 14 4.01 4.28 4.99
C GLN A 14 4.21 3.14 3.98
N LYS A 15 3.59 1.98 4.22
CA LYS A 15 3.64 0.85 3.28
C LYS A 15 3.01 1.22 1.93
N ILE A 16 1.85 1.87 1.93
CA ILE A 16 1.16 2.32 0.70
C ILE A 16 2.02 3.33 -0.06
N THR A 17 2.57 4.33 0.62
CA THR A 17 3.44 5.34 -0.04
C THR A 17 4.66 4.68 -0.68
N LYS A 18 5.26 3.68 -0.02
CA LYS A 18 6.38 2.91 -0.58
C LYS A 18 5.96 2.12 -1.82
N LEU A 19 4.83 1.40 -1.75
CA LEU A 19 4.30 0.61 -2.87
C LEU A 19 3.91 1.50 -4.06
N GLN A 20 3.33 2.67 -3.82
CA GLN A 20 3.02 3.65 -4.86
C GLN A 20 4.27 4.15 -5.58
N ARG A 21 5.35 4.43 -4.84
CA ARG A 21 6.63 4.85 -5.44
C ARG A 21 7.25 3.73 -6.27
N LEU A 22 7.21 2.49 -5.78
CA LEU A 22 7.69 1.33 -6.54
C LEU A 22 6.88 1.13 -7.81
N LEU A 23 5.55 1.22 -7.72
CA LEU A 23 4.67 1.09 -8.87
C LEU A 23 4.92 2.20 -9.90
N ALA A 24 5.16 3.43 -9.45
CA ALA A 24 5.50 4.53 -10.35
C ALA A 24 6.84 4.29 -11.06
N ALA A 25 7.86 3.82 -10.33
CA ALA A 25 9.16 3.48 -10.90
C ALA A 25 9.06 2.34 -11.91
N GLU A 26 8.30 1.29 -11.59
CA GLU A 26 8.07 0.15 -12.49
C GLU A 26 7.24 0.56 -13.72
N LYS A 27 6.31 1.50 -13.58
CA LYS A 27 5.56 2.04 -14.73
C LYS A 27 6.43 2.93 -15.63
N GLU A 28 7.42 3.60 -15.07
CA GLU A 28 8.36 4.45 -15.81
C GLU A 28 9.44 3.62 -16.52
N GLN A 29 9.93 2.57 -15.87
CA GLN A 29 10.86 1.59 -16.41
C GLN A 29 10.31 0.19 -16.16
N PRO A 30 9.47 -0.33 -17.08
CA PRO A 30 8.90 -1.66 -16.95
C PRO A 30 9.98 -2.70 -17.27
N ASP A 31 10.76 -3.02 -16.24
CA ASP A 31 11.78 -4.07 -16.30
C ASP A 31 11.12 -5.45 -16.12
N ASP A 32 10.10 -5.56 -15.25
CA ASP A 32 9.29 -6.77 -15.09
C ASP A 32 7.78 -6.47 -15.22
N PRO A 33 7.14 -6.88 -16.33
CA PRO A 33 5.70 -6.68 -16.53
C PRO A 33 4.82 -7.42 -15.50
N ALA A 34 5.36 -8.40 -14.76
CA ALA A 34 4.67 -9.08 -13.67
C ALA A 34 4.75 -8.34 -12.32
N GLU A 35 5.69 -7.40 -12.16
CA GLU A 35 5.87 -6.68 -10.89
C GLU A 35 4.82 -5.58 -10.72
N SER A 36 4.46 -4.87 -11.79
CA SER A 36 3.38 -3.87 -11.77
C SER A 36 2.04 -4.42 -11.22
N PRO A 37 1.46 -5.52 -11.75
CA PRO A 37 0.21 -6.07 -11.21
C PRO A 37 0.37 -6.64 -9.79
N ARG A 38 1.57 -7.11 -9.41
CA ARG A 38 1.87 -7.57 -8.05
C ARG A 38 1.83 -6.42 -7.05
N LEU A 39 2.50 -5.32 -7.38
CA LEU A 39 2.50 -4.08 -6.58
C LEU A 39 1.09 -3.51 -6.47
N GLU A 40 0.31 -3.49 -7.55
CA GLU A 40 -1.09 -3.05 -7.53
C GLU A 40 -1.96 -3.93 -6.61
N ALA A 41 -1.80 -5.25 -6.65
CA ALA A 41 -2.50 -6.16 -5.75
C ALA A 41 -2.13 -5.96 -4.28
N GLU A 42 -0.85 -5.71 -3.99
CA GLU A 42 -0.38 -5.47 -2.62
C GLU A 42 -0.87 -4.11 -2.08
N LEU A 43 -0.91 -3.10 -2.95
CA LEU A 43 -1.42 -1.77 -2.66
C LEU A 43 -2.94 -1.81 -2.40
N ALA A 44 -3.70 -2.57 -3.19
CA ALA A 44 -5.12 -2.81 -2.98
C ALA A 44 -5.41 -3.50 -1.63
N LYS A 45 -4.61 -4.52 -1.27
CA LYS A 45 -4.70 -5.17 0.05
C LYS A 45 -4.46 -4.18 1.19
N ALA A 46 -3.41 -3.37 1.09
CA ALA A 46 -3.06 -2.38 2.11
C ALA A 46 -4.15 -1.29 2.26
N HIS A 47 -4.78 -0.86 1.15
CA HIS A 47 -5.92 0.05 1.20
C HIS A 47 -7.16 -0.58 1.84
N ALA A 48 -7.47 -1.84 1.53
CA ALA A 48 -8.58 -2.55 2.14
C ALA A 48 -8.39 -2.66 3.67
N GLU A 49 -7.18 -3.04 4.10
CA GLU A 49 -6.82 -3.16 5.51
C GLU A 49 -6.89 -1.80 6.23
N MET A 50 -6.44 -0.72 5.58
CA MET A 50 -6.55 0.64 6.10
C MET A 50 -8.01 1.10 6.23
N SER A 51 -8.86 0.77 5.26
CA SER A 51 -10.29 1.12 5.30
C SER A 51 -11.01 0.36 6.41
N SER A 52 -10.74 -0.94 6.58
CA SER A 52 -11.26 -1.72 7.71
C SER A 52 -10.87 -1.09 9.06
N LEU A 53 -9.60 -0.74 9.23
CA LEU A 53 -9.11 -0.09 10.46
C LEU A 53 -9.65 1.33 10.72
N LYS A 54 -10.23 1.99 9.71
CA LYS A 54 -10.92 3.29 9.86
C LYS A 54 -12.40 3.13 10.18
N SER A 55 -12.99 1.99 9.82
CA SER A 55 -14.39 1.66 10.07
C SER A 55 -14.62 0.96 11.41
N ASP A 56 -13.59 0.36 11.99
CA ASP A 56 -13.52 -0.11 13.39
C ASP A 56 -13.22 1.03 14.40
#